data_AF-A0A098F071-F1
#
_entry.id   AF-A0A098F071-F1
#
_cell.length_a   1.000
_cell.length_b   1.000
_cell.length_c   1.000
_cell.angle_alpha   90.00
_cell.angle_beta   90.00
_cell.angle_gamma   90.00
#
_symmetry.space_group_name_H-M   'P 1'
#
loop_
_entity.id
_entity.type
_entity.pdbx_description
1 polymer ?
#
loop_
_entity_poly.entity_id
_entity_poly.type
_entity_poly.pdbx_seq_one_letter_code
_entity_poly.pdbx_strand_id
1 'polypeptide(L)' 'MFKKVCTDCRKPSFSSCDTGNWLCPVCGKDISHLKLQAPEDRSKKLQMISQLGGQQIKHKSEHQFV' A
#
# COMPACT_ATOMS: atom_id res chain seq x y z
N MET A 1 -3.73 -9.01 3.73
CA MET A 1 -4.77 -8.45 4.62
C MET A 1 -4.98 -7.00 4.27
N PHE A 2 -6.21 -6.66 3.91
CA PHE A 2 -6.61 -5.33 3.51
C PHE A 2 -7.20 -4.57 4.69
N LYS A 3 -6.97 -3.26 4.75
CA LYS A 3 -7.49 -2.39 5.81
C LYS A 3 -8.31 -1.25 5.20
N LYS A 4 -9.51 -1.03 5.72
CA LYS A 4 -10.31 0.19 5.52
C LYS A 4 -10.60 0.84 6.87
N VAL A 5 -10.83 2.14 6.89
CA VAL A 5 -11.21 2.86 8.12
C VAL A 5 -12.60 3.42 7.92
N CYS A 6 -13.54 3.07 8.79
CA CYS A 6 -14.90 3.59 8.72
C CYS A 6 -14.92 5.10 9.01
N THR A 7 -15.60 5.89 8.18
CA THR A 7 -15.70 7.34 8.34
C THR A 7 -16.60 7.74 9.52
N ASP A 8 -17.67 6.99 9.78
CA ASP A 8 -18.58 7.25 10.89
C ASP A 8 -17.92 6.88 12.24
N CYS A 9 -17.38 5.66 12.32
CA CYS A 9 -16.97 5.06 13.58
C CYS A 9 -15.47 5.23 13.84
N ARG A 10 -14.71 5.71 12.84
CA ARG A 10 -13.25 5.90 12.84
C ARG A 10 -12.43 4.67 13.26
N LYS A 11 -13.04 3.49 13.20
CA LYS A 11 -12.43 2.22 13.56
C LYS A 11 -11.89 1.52 12.31
N PRO A 12 -10.72 0.87 12.40
CA PRO A 12 -10.18 0.07 11.32
C PRO A 12 -11.02 -1.20 11.16
N SER A 13 -11.27 -1.58 9.92
CA SER A 13 -11.83 -2.86 9.53
C SER A 13 -10.80 -3.58 8.68
N PHE A 14 -10.61 -4.87 8.94
CA PHE A 14 -9.68 -5.72 8.21
C PHE A 14 -10.47 -6.78 7.45
N SER A 15 -10.08 -7.02 6.20
CA SER A 15 -10.67 -8.05 5.35
C SER A 15 -9.57 -8.80 4.60
N SER A 16 -9.84 -10.07 4.30
CA SER A 16 -8.97 -10.88 3.45
C SER A 16 -9.19 -10.62 1.96
N CYS A 17 -10.34 -10.04 1.58
CA CYS A 17 -10.64 -9.60 0.22
C CYS A 17 -10.60 -8.08 0.09
N ASP A 18 -10.08 -7.59 -1.02
CA ASP A 18 -10.10 -6.18 -1.41
C ASP A 18 -11.40 -5.78 -2.13
N THR A 19 -12.04 -6.75 -2.79
CA THR A 19 -13.22 -6.56 -3.65
C THR A 19 -14.51 -7.03 -2.94
N GLY A 20 -15.63 -6.37 -3.21
CA GLY A 20 -16.97 -6.76 -2.75
C GLY A 20 -17.62 -5.79 -1.75
N ASN A 21 -18.81 -6.16 -1.27
CA ASN A 21 -19.53 -5.40 -0.24
C ASN A 21 -18.80 -5.54 1.10
N TRP A 22 -18.34 -4.41 1.63
CA TRP A 22 -17.64 -4.31 2.89
C TRP A 22 -18.47 -3.47 3.85
N LEU A 23 -19.04 -4.14 4.86
CA LEU A 23 -19.73 -3.47 5.95
C LEU A 23 -18.76 -3.26 7.13
N CYS A 24 -18.85 -2.11 7.78
CA CYS A 24 -18.11 -1.87 9.01
C CYS A 24 -18.62 -2.84 10.09
N PRO A 25 -17.77 -3.69 10.69
CA PRO A 25 -18.21 -4.68 11.67
C PRO A 25 -18.66 -4.06 12.99
N VAL A 26 -18.44 -2.76 13.18
CA VAL A 26 -18.76 -2.06 14.43
C VAL A 26 -20.12 -1.37 14.36
N CYS A 27 -20.45 -0.80 13.20
CA CYS A 27 -21.65 0.02 13.04
C CYS A 27 -22.50 -0.34 11.83
N GLY A 28 -22.14 -1.39 11.09
CA GLY A 28 -22.92 -1.90 9.96
C GLY A 28 -22.94 -1.00 8.73
N LYS A 29 -22.27 0.16 8.75
CA LYS A 29 -22.22 1.10 7.62
C LYS A 29 -21.46 0.49 6.44
N ASP A 30 -21.97 0.68 5.23
CA ASP A 30 -21.22 0.32 4.02
C ASP A 30 -19.96 1.18 3.88
N ILE A 31 -18.83 0.50 3.76
CA ILE A 31 -17.50 1.06 3.55
C ILE A 31 -16.86 0.49 2.27
N SER A 32 -17.66 -0.11 1.39
CA SER A 32 -17.23 -0.67 0.11
C SER A 32 -16.56 0.39 -0.74
N HIS A 33 -17.15 1.59 -0.76
CA HIS A 33 -16.67 2.76 -1.50
C HIS A 33 -15.40 3.40 -0.92
N LEU A 34 -14.98 3.05 0.29
CA LEU A 34 -13.78 3.62 0.89
C LEU A 34 -12.52 3.00 0.29
N LYS A 35 -11.51 3.85 0.07
CA LYS A 35 -10.20 3.42 -0.43
C LYS A 35 -9.50 2.51 0.58
N LEU A 36 -8.86 1.47 0.06
CA LEU A 36 -7.97 0.61 0.83
C LEU A 36 -6.80 1.44 1.35
N GLN A 37 -6.50 1.31 2.63
CA GLN A 37 -5.17 1.70 3.10
C GLN A 37 -4.22 0.64 2.60
N ALA A 38 -3.31 1.05 1.72
CA ALA A 38 -2.18 0.22 1.31
C ALA A 38 -1.48 -0.29 2.57
N PRO A 39 -1.00 -1.55 2.58
CA PRO A 39 -0.12 -1.99 3.65
C PRO A 39 1.01 -0.98 3.76
N GLU A 40 1.32 -0.58 5.00
CA GLU A 40 2.46 0.28 5.26
C GLU A 40 3.69 -0.44 4.72
N ASP A 41 4.20 0.03 3.58
CA ASP A 41 5.40 -0.50 2.98
C ASP A 41 6.55 -0.21 3.96
N ARG A 42 6.85 -1.21 4.81
CA ARG A 42 7.99 -1.15 5.74
C ARG A 42 9.31 -0.94 4.99
N SER A 43 9.32 -1.06 3.66
CA SER A 43 10.47 -0.84 2.78
C SER A 43 10.87 0.63 2.65
N LYS A 44 10.07 1.60 3.11
CA LYS A 44 10.51 3.02 3.20
C LYS A 44 11.48 3.33 4.34
N LYS A 45 11.81 2.38 5.23
CA LYS A 45 12.85 2.62 6.26
C LYS A 45 14.28 2.44 5.73
N LEU A 46 14.46 1.96 4.50
CA LEU A 46 15.79 1.76 3.90
C LEU A 46 16.22 2.87 2.92
N GLN A 47 15.34 3.82 2.54
CA GLN A 47 15.68 4.86 1.56
C GLN A 47 16.21 6.19 2.16
N MET A 48 16.29 6.34 3.49
CA MET A 48 16.76 7.59 4.11
C MET A 48 18.22 7.55 4.60
N ILE A 49 18.94 6.43 4.44
CA ILE A 49 20.33 6.28 4.96
C ILE A 49 21.41 6.42 3.87
N SER A 50 21.05 6.62 2.59
CA SER A 50 22.01 6.56 1.46
C SER A 50 22.36 7.90 0.81
N GLN A 51 21.91 9.05 1.34
CA GLN A 51 22.15 10.36 0.69
C GLN A 51 23.50 11.02 1.05
N LEU A 52 24.37 10.34 1.81
CA LEU A 52 25.76 10.78 2.03
C LEU A 52 26.73 9.70 1.53
N GLY A 53 26.82 9.55 0.21
CA GLY A 53 27.95 8.88 -0.45
C GLY A 53 27.56 7.76 -1.42
N GLY A 54 27.85 7.96 -2.71
CA GLY A 54 28.00 6.85 -3.65
C GLY A 54 27.36 7.08 -5.01
N GLN A 55 28.20 7.19 -6.04
CA GLN A 55 27.90 7.51 -7.43
C GLN A 55 27.00 6.46 -8.13
N GLN A 56 26.08 6.93 -8.98
CA GLN A 56 25.30 6.10 -9.89
C GLN A 56 26.20 5.48 -10.97
N ILE A 57 26.16 4.15 -11.14
CA ILE A 57 26.64 3.48 -12.36
C ILE A 57 25.42 2.99 -13.15
N LYS A 58 25.23 3.56 -14.35
CA LYS A 58 24.21 3.19 -15.34
C LYS A 58 24.51 1.79 -15.89
N HIS A 59 23.58 0.85 -15.75
CA HIS A 59 23.65 -0.40 -16.50
C HIS A 59 22.94 -0.23 -17.85
N LYS A 60 23.74 -0.15 -18.92
CA LYS A 60 23.32 -0.14 -20.33
C LYS A 60 23.12 -1.60 -20.74
N SER A 61 21.87 -2.03 -20.94
CA SER A 61 21.60 -3.31 -21.61
C SER A 61 21.61 -3.07 -23.12
N GLU A 62 22.69 -3.48 -23.78
CA GLU A 62 22.73 -3.68 -25.23
C GLU A 62 22.04 -5.00 -25.56
N HIS A 63 20.98 -4.90 -26.35
CA HIS A 63 20.40 -6.03 -27.07
C HIS A 63 20.27 -5.54 -28.51
N GLN A 64 20.96 -6.21 -29.44
CA GLN A 64 20.34 -6.85 -30.60
C GLN A 64 21.28 -6.90 -31.81
N PHE A 65 21.71 -8.14 -32.13
CA PHE A 65 21.78 -8.76 -33.46
C PHE A 65 21.91 -7.82 -34.68
N VAL A 66 23.05 -7.86 -35.37
CA VAL A 66 23.32 -8.63 -36.61
C VAL A 66 24.81 -8.57 -36.97
#